data_AF-A0A6N8UYQ1-F1
#
_entry.id   AF-A0A6N8UYQ1-F1
#
_cell.length_a   1.000
_cell.length_b   1.000
_cell.length_c   1.000
_cell.angle_alpha   90.00
_cell.angle_beta   90.00
_cell.angle_gamma   90.00
#
_symmetry.space_group_name_H-M   'P 1'
#
loop_
_entity.id
_entity.type
_entity.pdbx_description
1 polymer ?
#
loop_
_entity_poly.entity_id
_entity_poly.type
_entity_poly.pdbx_seq_one_letter_code
_entity_poly.pdbx_strand_id
1 'polypeptide(L)'
;MTHLRERPETAPDAILEAMANEIGAGARLRVVAIDGPVASGKTVIGKAVAERLDWPMLDTGIMYRALTWAAIERGLFPDGGAPDPAALVGLAREVKLTVGTPSDGSPETASIAVDGADATPHLRSKAVEDAVSVVASVPGVRERMVEQQQAMAREREMVMVGRDIGTVVAQEALVKIYLDASDAVRARRRAEQMRASGRRVTDDEVLNDLRRRDAIDQGRATAPLRRAGGAVDVDTSGDDLETAIERVLAIVRRALCDSPASDGRSA
;
A
#
# COMPACT_ATOMS: atom_id res chain seq x y z
N MET A 1 -64.59 -0.85 -22.20
CA MET A 1 -63.58 -1.05 -21.13
C MET A 1 -62.39 -1.72 -21.75
N THR A 2 -61.42 -0.94 -22.23
CA THR A 2 -60.15 -1.47 -22.76
C THR A 2 -59.06 -0.59 -22.17
N HIS A 3 -58.43 -1.08 -21.10
CA HIS A 3 -57.30 -0.40 -20.45
C HIS A 3 -56.11 -0.39 -21.42
N LEU A 4 -55.75 0.79 -21.94
CA LEU A 4 -54.39 1.03 -22.40
C LEU A 4 -53.47 0.95 -21.18
N ARG A 5 -52.61 -0.06 -21.13
CA ARG A 5 -51.44 -0.07 -20.24
C ARG A 5 -50.40 0.87 -20.83
N GLU A 6 -50.13 1.97 -20.15
CA GLU A 6 -48.93 2.77 -20.37
C GLU A 6 -47.70 1.88 -20.15
N ARG A 7 -46.77 1.89 -21.11
CA ARG A 7 -45.43 1.34 -20.90
C ARG A 7 -44.66 2.37 -20.08
N PRO A 8 -43.93 1.99 -19.03
CA PRO A 8 -43.08 2.94 -18.33
C PRO A 8 -41.94 3.34 -19.26
N GLU A 9 -41.82 4.64 -19.55
CA GLU A 9 -40.61 5.24 -20.08
C GLU A 9 -39.51 5.06 -19.03
N THR A 10 -38.66 4.05 -19.21
CA THR A 10 -37.40 3.98 -18.47
C THR A 10 -36.51 5.10 -18.97
N ALA A 11 -36.31 6.12 -18.14
CA ALA A 11 -35.44 7.25 -18.44
C ALA A 11 -34.04 6.77 -18.85
N PRO A 12 -33.39 7.39 -19.86
CA PRO A 12 -32.05 7.02 -20.33
C PRO A 12 -31.01 6.92 -19.20
N ASP A 13 -31.19 7.74 -18.15
CA ASP A 13 -30.30 7.81 -17.00
C ASP A 13 -30.33 6.55 -16.13
N ALA A 14 -31.49 5.88 -16.01
CA ALA A 14 -31.61 4.64 -15.24
C ALA A 14 -30.90 3.46 -15.92
N ILE A 15 -30.82 3.48 -17.26
CA ILE A 15 -30.07 2.48 -18.03
C ILE A 15 -28.57 2.76 -17.92
N LEU A 16 -28.14 4.02 -17.96
CA LEU A 16 -26.74 4.39 -17.74
C LEU A 16 -26.26 4.10 -16.31
N GLU A 17 -27.08 4.35 -15.29
CA GLU A 17 -26.80 3.96 -13.90
C GLU A 17 -26.82 2.45 -13.70
N ALA A 18 -27.75 1.72 -14.33
CA ALA A 18 -27.78 0.26 -14.28
C ALA A 18 -26.57 -0.36 -15.00
N MET A 19 -26.15 0.19 -16.13
CA MET A 19 -24.93 -0.23 -16.85
C MET A 19 -23.67 0.14 -16.07
N ALA A 20 -23.63 1.30 -15.42
CA ALA A 20 -22.53 1.67 -14.52
C ALA A 20 -22.48 0.76 -13.26
N ASN A 21 -23.63 0.31 -12.76
CA ASN A 21 -23.73 -0.63 -11.65
C ASN A 21 -23.42 -2.08 -12.08
N GLU A 22 -23.77 -2.50 -13.30
CA GLU A 22 -23.37 -3.81 -13.85
C GLU A 22 -21.86 -3.85 -14.19
N ILE A 23 -21.27 -2.74 -14.63
CA ILE A 23 -19.81 -2.61 -14.79
C ILE A 23 -19.12 -2.48 -13.42
N GLY A 24 -19.79 -1.89 -12.42
CA GLY A 24 -19.29 -1.68 -11.06
C GLY A 24 -19.34 -2.90 -10.15
N ALA A 25 -20.24 -3.85 -10.41
CA ALA A 25 -20.38 -5.08 -9.63
C ALA A 25 -19.68 -6.26 -10.32
N GLY A 26 -18.35 -6.21 -10.46
CA GLY A 26 -17.59 -7.39 -10.91
C GLY A 26 -16.24 -7.14 -11.58
N ALA A 27 -15.89 -5.90 -11.91
CA ALA A 27 -14.58 -5.61 -12.50
C ALA A 27 -13.49 -5.60 -11.41
N ARG A 28 -12.79 -6.73 -11.25
CA ARG A 28 -11.58 -6.81 -10.42
C ARG A 28 -10.56 -5.77 -10.87
N LEU A 29 -10.04 -4.99 -9.93
CA LEU A 29 -8.87 -4.15 -10.16
C LEU A 29 -7.72 -5.06 -10.57
N ARG A 30 -6.91 -4.68 -11.57
CA ARG A 30 -5.68 -5.41 -11.92
C ARG A 30 -4.57 -5.14 -10.90
N VAL A 31 -4.87 -5.30 -9.63
CA VAL A 31 -3.99 -5.02 -8.51
C VAL A 31 -3.66 -6.33 -7.79
N VAL A 32 -2.37 -6.57 -7.58
CA VAL A 32 -1.88 -7.56 -6.63
C VAL A 32 -1.67 -6.83 -5.30
N ALA A 33 -2.53 -7.09 -4.32
CA ALA A 33 -2.44 -6.50 -2.99
C ALA A 33 -1.64 -7.41 -2.05
N ILE A 34 -0.53 -6.91 -1.48
CA ILE A 34 0.28 -7.63 -0.50
C ILE A 34 0.34 -6.86 0.82
N ASP A 35 -0.39 -7.35 1.82
CA ASP A 35 -0.43 -6.81 3.18
C ASP A 35 0.34 -7.68 4.16
N GLY A 36 0.58 -7.17 5.36
CA GLY A 36 1.30 -7.89 6.42
C GLY A 36 2.12 -6.99 7.32
N PRO A 37 2.65 -7.51 8.43
CA PRO A 37 3.27 -6.72 9.49
C PRO A 37 4.67 -6.20 9.10
N VAL A 38 5.27 -5.37 9.95
CA VAL A 38 6.61 -4.82 9.71
C VAL A 38 7.62 -5.97 9.48
N ALA A 39 8.52 -5.77 8.53
CA ALA A 39 9.59 -6.71 8.19
C ALA A 39 9.14 -8.14 7.78
N SER A 40 7.90 -8.32 7.30
CA SER A 40 7.45 -9.60 6.74
C SER A 40 8.00 -9.94 5.34
N GLY A 41 8.72 -9.00 4.68
CA GLY A 41 9.33 -9.23 3.36
C GLY A 41 8.55 -8.67 2.16
N LYS A 42 7.42 -8.00 2.40
CA LYS A 42 6.51 -7.49 1.35
C LYS A 42 7.18 -6.66 0.27
N THR A 43 8.05 -5.71 0.64
CA THR A 43 8.69 -4.83 -0.34
C THR A 43 9.60 -5.61 -1.27
N VAL A 44 10.37 -6.57 -0.75
CA VAL A 44 11.29 -7.39 -1.55
C VAL A 44 10.51 -8.35 -2.44
N ILE A 45 9.55 -9.09 -1.87
CA ILE A 45 8.74 -10.05 -2.63
C ILE A 45 7.85 -9.34 -3.65
N GLY A 46 7.20 -8.23 -3.26
CA GLY A 46 6.38 -7.42 -4.15
C GLY A 46 7.16 -6.85 -5.32
N LYS A 47 8.42 -6.43 -5.11
CA LYS A 47 9.31 -5.98 -6.19
C LYS A 47 9.58 -7.12 -7.17
N ALA A 48 9.98 -8.29 -6.67
CA ALA A 48 10.26 -9.45 -7.51
C ALA A 48 9.02 -9.93 -8.30
N VAL A 49 7.84 -9.86 -7.69
CA VAL A 49 6.56 -10.15 -8.35
C VAL A 49 6.28 -9.14 -9.45
N ALA A 50 6.42 -7.85 -9.17
CA ALA A 50 6.19 -6.77 -10.13
C ALA A 50 7.11 -6.92 -11.35
N GLU A 51 8.40 -7.15 -11.14
CA GLU A 51 9.39 -7.39 -12.20
C GLU A 51 9.04 -8.58 -13.08
N ARG A 52 8.62 -9.71 -12.49
CA ARG A 52 8.26 -10.92 -13.24
C ARG A 52 6.93 -10.82 -13.97
N LEU A 53 6.07 -9.87 -13.59
CA LEU A 53 4.81 -9.58 -14.29
C LEU A 53 4.93 -8.44 -15.30
N ASP A 54 6.05 -7.72 -15.31
CA ASP A 54 6.23 -6.43 -15.99
C ASP A 54 5.16 -5.40 -15.54
N TRP A 55 4.84 -5.40 -14.25
CA TRP A 55 3.88 -4.46 -13.65
C TRP A 55 4.61 -3.41 -12.83
N PRO A 56 4.10 -2.18 -12.75
CA PRO A 56 4.59 -1.19 -11.80
C PRO A 56 4.33 -1.66 -10.36
N MET A 57 5.13 -1.14 -9.43
CA MET A 57 4.98 -1.42 -8.00
C MET A 57 4.79 -0.12 -7.22
N LEU A 58 3.91 -0.13 -6.22
CA LEU A 58 3.83 0.90 -5.19
C LEU A 58 3.97 0.26 -3.79
N ASP A 59 5.05 0.62 -3.08
CA ASP A 59 5.11 0.48 -1.62
C ASP A 59 4.48 1.72 -1.00
N THR A 60 3.25 1.62 -0.49
CA THR A 60 2.52 2.80 0.00
C THR A 60 3.21 3.47 1.19
N GLY A 61 4.12 2.77 1.88
CA GLY A 61 4.98 3.35 2.90
C GLY A 61 5.84 4.50 2.37
N ILE A 62 6.19 4.52 1.09
CA ILE A 62 6.95 5.62 0.48
C ILE A 62 6.20 6.95 0.56
N MET A 63 4.87 6.92 0.38
CA MET A 63 4.01 8.10 0.42
C MET A 63 3.92 8.67 1.84
N TYR A 64 3.73 7.80 2.84
CA TYR A 64 3.72 8.22 4.24
C TYR A 64 5.07 8.78 4.68
N ARG A 65 6.19 8.18 4.22
CA ARG A 65 7.54 8.72 4.48
C ARG A 65 7.76 10.07 3.81
N ALA A 66 7.29 10.27 2.58
CA ALA A 66 7.41 11.54 1.87
C ALA A 66 6.59 12.66 2.56
N LEU A 67 5.36 12.36 2.98
CA LEU A 67 4.56 13.29 3.78
C LEU A 67 5.22 13.60 5.13
N THR A 68 5.81 12.59 5.78
CA THR A 68 6.54 12.78 7.05
C THR A 68 7.76 13.68 6.85
N TRP A 69 8.53 13.46 5.78
CA TRP A 69 9.65 14.33 5.41
C TRP A 69 9.17 15.77 5.18
N ALA A 70 8.10 15.97 4.41
CA ALA A 70 7.54 17.29 4.15
C ALA A 70 7.07 17.99 5.44
N ALA A 71 6.50 17.25 6.39
CA ALA A 71 6.11 17.78 7.70
C ALA A 71 7.32 18.22 8.53
N ILE A 72 8.43 17.48 8.47
CA ILE A 72 9.69 17.84 9.13
C ILE A 72 10.29 19.10 8.49
N GLU A 73 10.39 19.14 7.15
CA GLU A 73 10.94 20.29 6.43
C GLU A 73 10.13 21.58 6.65
N ARG A 74 8.82 21.46 6.83
CA ARG A 74 7.92 22.58 7.13
C ARG A 74 7.84 22.91 8.63
N GLY A 75 8.65 22.27 9.48
CA GLY A 75 8.73 22.57 10.91
C GLY A 75 7.47 22.22 11.70
N LEU A 76 6.68 21.24 11.26
CA LEU A 76 5.45 20.82 11.95
C LEU A 76 5.70 19.96 13.19
N PHE A 77 6.95 19.53 13.41
CA PHE A 77 7.36 18.79 14.61
C PHE A 77 7.96 19.75 15.63
N PRO A 78 7.32 19.96 16.78
CA PRO A 78 7.89 20.79 17.85
C PRO A 78 9.05 20.05 18.53
N ASP A 79 10.00 20.80 19.07
CA ASP A 79 11.11 20.25 19.84
C ASP A 79 10.59 19.42 21.03
N GLY A 80 10.88 18.12 21.00
CA GLY A 80 10.50 17.18 22.06
C GLY A 80 9.01 16.83 22.16
N GLY A 81 8.18 17.19 21.17
CA GLY A 81 6.74 16.97 21.19
C GLY A 81 6.17 16.26 19.96
N ALA A 82 4.88 15.92 20.02
CA ALA A 82 4.13 15.39 18.87
C ALA A 82 3.62 16.55 17.98
N PRO A 83 3.56 16.36 16.65
CA PRO A 83 2.99 17.35 15.74
C PRO A 83 1.48 17.52 15.97
N ASP A 84 0.94 18.69 15.67
CA ASP A 84 -0.51 18.91 15.66
C ASP A 84 -1.16 18.07 14.55
N PRO A 85 -2.10 17.14 14.88
CA PRO A 85 -2.80 16.35 13.89
C PRO A 85 -3.52 17.20 12.83
N ALA A 86 -4.08 18.36 13.19
CA ALA A 86 -4.78 19.21 12.24
C ALA A 86 -3.82 19.81 11.20
N ALA A 87 -2.63 20.24 11.61
CA ALA A 87 -1.58 20.70 10.72
C ALA A 87 -1.11 19.60 9.75
N LEU A 88 -0.97 18.35 10.22
CA LEU A 88 -0.62 17.21 9.37
C LEU A 88 -1.71 16.89 8.34
N VAL A 89 -2.98 17.00 8.71
CA VAL A 89 -4.11 16.83 7.78
C VAL A 89 -4.14 17.95 6.74
N GLY A 90 -3.90 19.20 7.16
CA GLY A 90 -3.75 20.34 6.25
C GLY A 90 -2.65 20.08 5.24
N LEU A 91 -1.47 19.67 5.70
CA LEU A 91 -0.36 19.30 4.84
C LEU A 91 -0.73 18.20 3.84
N ALA A 92 -1.36 17.12 4.30
CA ALA A 92 -1.76 16.00 3.45
C ALA A 92 -2.79 16.37 2.36
N ARG A 93 -3.53 17.47 2.55
CA ARG A 93 -4.45 18.02 1.55
C ARG A 93 -3.73 18.91 0.53
N GLU A 94 -2.71 19.63 0.96
CA GLU A 94 -1.97 20.60 0.14
C GLU A 94 -0.90 19.95 -0.73
N VAL A 95 -0.15 18.99 -0.18
CA VAL A 95 1.00 18.43 -0.88
C VAL A 95 0.59 17.63 -2.11
N LYS A 96 1.29 17.86 -3.21
CA LYS A 96 1.22 17.02 -4.40
C LYS A 96 2.32 15.96 -4.34
N LEU A 97 1.94 14.72 -4.09
CA LEU A 97 2.83 13.57 -4.19
C LEU A 97 2.86 13.07 -5.64
N THR A 98 4.05 12.96 -6.22
CA THR A 98 4.25 12.37 -7.54
C THR A 98 5.17 11.17 -7.43
N VAL A 99 4.64 9.98 -7.68
CA VAL A 99 5.41 8.72 -7.66
C VAL A 99 5.95 8.44 -9.06
N GLY A 100 7.25 8.21 -9.16
CA GLY A 100 7.95 7.88 -10.41
C GLY A 100 8.66 6.53 -10.35
N THR A 101 9.44 6.23 -11.37
CA THR A 101 10.31 5.04 -11.40
C THR A 101 11.41 5.15 -10.35
N PRO A 102 11.92 4.03 -9.81
CA PRO A 102 13.08 4.06 -8.91
C PRO A 102 14.24 4.84 -9.53
N SER A 103 14.90 5.68 -8.75
CA SER A 103 16.16 6.31 -9.15
C SER A 103 17.29 5.28 -9.12
N ASP A 104 18.25 5.37 -10.05
CA ASP A 104 19.41 4.47 -10.09
C ASP A 104 20.17 4.48 -8.76
N GLY A 105 20.45 3.28 -8.24
CA GLY A 105 21.14 3.09 -6.96
C GLY A 105 20.29 3.41 -5.72
N SER A 106 19.02 3.81 -5.87
CA SER A 106 18.12 4.04 -4.75
C SER A 106 17.74 2.72 -4.06
N PRO A 107 17.67 2.69 -2.71
CA PRO A 107 17.15 1.54 -2.00
C PRO A 107 15.61 1.47 -2.00
N GLU A 108 14.93 2.48 -2.54
CA GLU A 108 13.47 2.53 -2.67
C GLU A 108 12.99 1.84 -3.97
N THR A 109 11.74 1.39 -3.96
CA THR A 109 11.09 0.73 -5.11
C THR A 109 10.41 1.71 -6.07
N ALA A 110 10.50 3.01 -5.77
CA ALA A 110 9.99 4.10 -6.60
C ALA A 110 10.73 5.40 -6.21
N SER A 111 10.72 6.40 -7.09
CA SER A 111 11.01 7.77 -6.70
C SER A 111 9.75 8.48 -6.24
N ILE A 112 9.88 9.48 -5.39
CA ILE A 112 8.76 10.31 -4.96
C ILE A 112 9.17 11.77 -4.80
N ALA A 113 8.37 12.65 -5.42
CA ALA A 113 8.50 14.08 -5.25
C ALA A 113 7.33 14.64 -4.43
N VAL A 114 7.60 15.64 -3.60
CA VAL A 114 6.61 16.45 -2.89
C VAL A 114 6.68 17.86 -3.45
N ASP A 115 5.58 18.35 -4.02
CA ASP A 115 5.51 19.68 -4.63
C ASP A 115 6.63 19.95 -5.67
N GLY A 116 7.07 18.88 -6.35
CA GLY A 116 8.14 18.91 -7.35
C GLY A 116 9.55 18.74 -6.81
N ALA A 117 9.77 18.75 -5.48
CA ALA A 117 11.07 18.47 -4.87
C ALA A 117 11.26 16.96 -4.63
N ASP A 118 12.40 16.40 -5.02
CA ASP A 118 12.71 14.98 -4.81
C ASP A 118 12.93 14.67 -3.33
N ALA A 119 12.03 13.87 -2.76
CA ALA A 119 12.08 13.43 -1.37
C ALA A 119 12.79 12.08 -1.20
N THR A 120 13.00 11.34 -2.30
CA THR A 120 13.51 9.96 -2.32
C THR A 120 14.78 9.77 -1.46
N PRO A 121 15.80 10.65 -1.55
CA PRO A 121 17.04 10.48 -0.78
C PRO A 121 16.84 10.58 0.75
N HIS A 122 15.76 11.22 1.19
CA HIS A 122 15.53 11.57 2.59
C HIS A 122 14.65 10.56 3.34
N LEU A 123 13.96 9.67 2.63
CA LEU A 123 12.92 8.81 3.20
C LEU A 123 13.42 7.82 4.26
N ARG A 124 14.69 7.41 4.18
CA ARG A 124 15.33 6.51 5.17
C ARG A 124 16.13 7.24 6.23
N SER A 125 16.07 8.56 6.27
CA SER A 125 16.68 9.32 7.36
C SER A 125 16.09 8.88 8.70
N LYS A 126 16.91 8.92 9.75
CA LYS A 126 16.48 8.55 11.11
C LYS A 126 15.24 9.36 11.53
N ALA A 127 15.22 10.66 11.24
CA ALA A 127 14.11 11.55 11.57
C ALA A 127 12.79 11.08 10.93
N VAL A 128 12.80 10.71 9.64
CA VAL A 128 11.61 10.20 8.94
C VAL A 128 11.20 8.83 9.49
N GLU A 129 12.14 7.91 9.68
CA GLU A 129 11.82 6.57 10.20
C GLU A 129 11.23 6.59 11.61
N ASP A 130 11.66 7.52 12.45
CA ASP A 130 11.16 7.69 13.81
C ASP A 130 9.77 8.34 13.83
N ALA A 131 9.51 9.29 12.93
CA ALA A 131 8.27 10.07 12.91
C ALA A 131 7.13 9.45 12.09
N VAL A 132 7.42 8.60 11.09
CA VAL A 132 6.40 8.14 10.12
C VAL A 132 5.23 7.39 10.76
N SER A 133 5.48 6.67 11.86
CA SER A 133 4.40 5.94 12.56
C SER A 133 3.41 6.90 13.22
N VAL A 134 3.88 8.06 13.70
CA VAL A 134 3.03 9.11 14.28
C VAL A 134 2.17 9.73 13.18
N VAL A 135 2.79 10.14 12.07
CA VAL A 135 2.06 10.74 10.94
C VAL A 135 1.03 9.77 10.35
N ALA A 136 1.42 8.51 10.15
CA ALA A 136 0.54 7.47 9.61
C ALA A 136 -0.59 7.05 10.56
N SER A 137 -0.54 7.42 11.85
CA SER A 137 -1.59 7.13 12.81
C SER A 137 -2.73 8.16 12.79
N VAL A 138 -2.53 9.33 12.16
CA VAL A 138 -3.54 10.40 12.10
C VAL A 138 -4.65 10.05 11.11
N PRO A 139 -5.93 9.90 11.54
CA PRO A 139 -7.03 9.47 10.67
C PRO A 139 -7.18 10.29 9.39
N GLY A 140 -7.21 11.62 9.48
CA GLY A 140 -7.39 12.49 8.31
C GLY A 140 -6.21 12.45 7.33
N VAL A 141 -4.99 12.14 7.80
CA VAL A 141 -3.84 11.91 6.91
C VAL A 141 -4.07 10.63 6.12
N ARG A 142 -4.50 9.56 6.80
CA ARG A 142 -4.75 8.28 6.15
C ARG A 142 -5.86 8.35 5.11
N GLU A 143 -6.96 9.04 5.42
CA GLU A 143 -8.06 9.27 4.47
C GLU A 143 -7.52 9.85 3.15
N ARG A 144 -6.72 10.92 3.24
CA ARG A 144 -6.11 11.57 2.06
C ARG A 144 -5.12 10.67 1.31
N MET A 145 -4.32 9.89 2.04
CA MET A 145 -3.38 8.96 1.42
C MET A 145 -4.09 7.80 0.71
N VAL A 146 -5.14 7.25 1.34
CA VAL A 146 -5.96 6.17 0.76
C VAL A 146 -6.65 6.63 -0.51
N GLU A 147 -7.22 7.83 -0.54
CA GLU A 147 -7.85 8.40 -1.75
C GLU A 147 -6.86 8.46 -2.93
N GLN A 148 -5.62 8.92 -2.69
CA GLN A 148 -4.58 8.95 -3.73
C GLN A 148 -4.18 7.54 -4.18
N GLN A 149 -4.03 6.60 -3.24
CA GLN A 149 -3.69 5.22 -3.54
C GLN A 149 -4.79 4.51 -4.35
N GLN A 150 -6.06 4.78 -4.03
CA GLN A 150 -7.23 4.28 -4.77
C GLN A 150 -7.28 4.82 -6.19
N ALA A 151 -6.91 6.09 -6.40
CA ALA A 151 -6.81 6.65 -7.74
C ALA A 151 -5.75 5.90 -8.55
N MET A 152 -4.53 5.74 -8.02
CA MET A 152 -3.44 5.00 -8.67
C MET A 152 -3.82 3.53 -8.95
N ALA A 153 -4.53 2.87 -8.03
CA ALA A 153 -4.99 1.49 -8.18
C ALA A 153 -5.99 1.27 -9.33
N ARG A 154 -6.68 2.33 -9.76
CA ARG A 154 -7.68 2.28 -10.86
C ARG A 154 -7.08 2.60 -12.22
N GLU A 155 -5.91 3.22 -12.29
CA GLU A 155 -5.33 3.70 -13.56
C GLU A 155 -4.81 2.58 -14.45
N ARG A 156 -4.13 1.59 -13.85
CA ARG A 156 -3.46 0.49 -14.56
C ARG A 156 -3.19 -0.68 -13.63
N GLU A 157 -2.72 -1.78 -14.20
CA GLU A 157 -2.20 -2.90 -13.43
C GLU A 157 -1.04 -2.50 -12.51
N MET A 158 -0.99 -3.04 -11.30
CA MET A 158 0.03 -2.67 -10.31
C MET A 158 0.17 -3.71 -9.20
N VAL A 159 1.38 -3.87 -8.67
CA VAL A 159 1.62 -4.54 -7.39
C VAL A 159 1.64 -3.49 -6.29
N MET A 160 0.73 -3.58 -5.33
CA MET A 160 0.65 -2.67 -4.20
C MET A 160 0.99 -3.38 -2.91
N VAL A 161 1.93 -2.84 -2.14
CA VAL A 161 2.32 -3.40 -0.84
C VAL A 161 2.08 -2.40 0.28
N GLY A 162 1.56 -2.89 1.42
CA GLY A 162 1.16 -2.01 2.51
C GLY A 162 0.71 -2.73 3.78
N ARG A 163 -0.30 -2.18 4.45
CA ARG A 163 -0.92 -2.73 5.65
C ARG A 163 -2.41 -2.99 5.49
N ASP A 164 -3.05 -2.21 4.63
CA ASP A 164 -4.49 -2.17 4.42
C ASP A 164 -4.86 -2.07 2.93
N ILE A 165 -4.01 -2.62 2.06
CA ILE A 165 -4.24 -2.59 0.62
C ILE A 165 -5.49 -3.39 0.28
N GLY A 166 -5.54 -4.68 0.64
CA GLY A 166 -6.67 -5.55 0.31
C GLY A 166 -7.93 -5.29 1.14
N THR A 167 -7.82 -4.58 2.26
CA THR A 167 -8.96 -4.25 3.14
C THR A 167 -9.59 -2.90 2.85
N VAL A 168 -8.83 -1.91 2.36
CA VAL A 168 -9.32 -0.53 2.21
C VAL A 168 -8.98 0.07 0.85
N VAL A 169 -7.74 -0.04 0.37
CA VAL A 169 -7.30 0.61 -0.87
C VAL A 169 -7.85 -0.09 -2.12
N ALA A 170 -7.65 -1.40 -2.22
CA ALA A 170 -7.99 -2.24 -3.36
C ALA A 170 -8.82 -3.43 -2.87
N GLN A 171 -10.02 -3.13 -2.36
CA GLN A 171 -10.97 -4.16 -1.90
C GLN A 171 -11.38 -5.13 -3.02
N GLU A 172 -11.36 -4.69 -4.27
CA GLU A 172 -11.63 -5.52 -5.44
C GLU A 172 -10.34 -5.94 -6.17
N ALA A 173 -9.19 -5.97 -5.48
CA ALA A 173 -7.93 -6.45 -6.04
C ALA A 173 -8.07 -7.84 -6.68
N LEU A 174 -7.43 -8.03 -7.85
CA LEU A 174 -7.31 -9.30 -8.55
C LEU A 174 -6.94 -10.45 -7.60
N VAL A 175 -5.97 -10.18 -6.73
CA VAL A 175 -5.58 -11.09 -5.66
C VAL A 175 -5.12 -10.30 -4.43
N LYS A 176 -5.48 -10.83 -3.27
CA LYS A 176 -5.10 -10.30 -1.96
C LYS A 176 -4.24 -11.34 -1.25
N ILE A 177 -3.09 -10.90 -0.76
CA ILE A 177 -2.11 -11.76 -0.11
C ILE A 177 -1.77 -11.13 1.23
N TYR A 178 -1.84 -11.92 2.29
CA TYR A 178 -1.34 -11.52 3.59
C TYR A 178 -0.05 -12.27 3.88
N LEU A 179 1.07 -11.55 3.81
CA LEU A 179 2.41 -12.07 3.98
C LEU A 179 2.88 -11.91 5.43
N ASP A 180 3.24 -13.02 6.05
CA ASP A 180 3.66 -13.07 7.45
C ASP A 180 4.98 -13.84 7.64
N ALA A 181 5.55 -13.67 8.83
CA ALA A 181 6.63 -14.49 9.36
C ALA A 181 6.69 -14.34 10.88
N SER A 182 7.28 -15.30 11.57
CA SER A 182 7.46 -15.24 13.02
C SER A 182 8.22 -13.98 13.46
N ASP A 183 7.88 -13.44 14.63
CA ASP A 183 8.55 -12.27 15.23
C ASP A 183 10.08 -12.38 15.19
N ALA A 184 10.62 -13.56 15.52
CA ALA A 184 12.06 -13.81 15.53
C ALA A 184 12.68 -13.67 14.13
N VAL A 185 12.03 -14.23 13.10
CA VAL A 185 12.50 -14.11 11.71
C VAL A 185 12.41 -12.67 11.23
N ARG A 186 11.33 -11.97 11.54
CA ARG A 186 11.14 -10.56 11.12
C ARG A 186 12.13 -9.63 11.83
N ALA A 187 12.37 -9.84 13.12
CA ALA A 187 13.37 -9.09 13.88
C ALA A 187 14.78 -9.33 13.32
N ARG A 188 15.16 -10.57 13.04
CA ARG A 188 16.44 -10.91 12.40
C ARG A 188 16.61 -10.20 11.05
N ARG A 189 15.63 -10.33 10.14
CA ARG A 189 15.64 -9.69 8.81
C ARG A 189 15.79 -8.16 8.93
N ARG A 190 15.07 -7.52 9.88
CA ARG A 190 15.16 -6.08 10.10
C ARG A 190 16.52 -5.66 10.68
N ALA A 191 17.08 -6.44 11.60
CA ALA A 191 18.38 -6.17 12.19
C ALA A 191 19.49 -6.26 11.13
N GLU A 192 19.45 -7.26 10.25
CA GLU A 192 20.34 -7.38 9.08
C GLU A 192 20.24 -6.15 8.17
N GLN A 193 19.02 -5.70 7.83
CA GLN A 193 18.80 -4.49 7.03
C GLN A 193 19.40 -3.24 7.68
N MET A 194 19.18 -3.03 8.98
CA MET A 194 19.71 -1.88 9.71
C MET A 194 21.24 -1.91 9.80
N ARG A 195 21.83 -3.09 10.02
CA ARG A 195 23.29 -3.28 10.03
C ARG A 195 23.91 -3.03 8.67
N ALA A 196 23.26 -3.48 7.58
CA ALA A 196 23.69 -3.21 6.22
C ALA A 196 23.66 -1.71 5.87
N SER A 197 22.78 -0.92 6.50
CA SER A 197 22.77 0.54 6.40
C SER A 197 23.71 1.24 7.40
N GLY A 198 24.63 0.51 8.03
CA GLY A 198 25.63 1.06 8.97
C GLY A 198 25.13 1.36 10.38
N ARG A 199 23.88 1.00 10.74
CA ARG A 199 23.35 1.23 12.09
C ARG A 199 23.79 0.14 13.05
N ARG A 200 24.13 0.54 14.27
CA ARG A 200 24.37 -0.37 15.39
C ARG A 200 23.07 -0.56 16.14
N VAL A 201 22.55 -1.78 16.15
CA VAL A 201 21.31 -2.17 16.83
C VAL A 201 21.46 -3.56 17.44
N THR A 202 20.87 -3.76 18.60
CA THR A 202 20.71 -5.07 19.24
C THR A 202 19.45 -5.77 18.74
N ASP A 203 19.42 -7.09 18.85
CA ASP A 203 18.24 -7.86 18.40
C ASP A 203 17.00 -7.55 19.26
N ASP A 204 17.18 -7.27 20.56
CA ASP A 204 16.10 -6.88 21.47
C ASP A 204 15.52 -5.50 21.13
N GLU A 205 16.35 -4.51 20.81
CA GLU A 205 15.89 -3.20 20.36
C GLU A 205 15.04 -3.31 19.09
N VAL A 206 15.49 -4.13 18.14
CA VAL A 206 14.78 -4.35 16.87
C VAL A 206 13.46 -5.08 17.10
N LEU A 207 13.45 -6.12 17.93
CA LEU A 207 12.23 -6.87 18.25
C LEU A 207 11.19 -5.98 18.95
N ASN A 208 11.62 -5.16 19.91
CA ASN A 208 10.73 -4.24 20.63
C ASN A 208 10.19 -3.13 19.72
N ASP A 209 11.03 -2.53 18.87
CA ASP A 209 10.60 -1.55 17.88
C ASP A 209 9.58 -2.14 16.91
N LEU A 210 9.85 -3.36 16.42
CA LEU A 210 8.97 -4.07 15.51
C LEU A 210 7.60 -4.35 16.14
N ARG A 211 7.56 -4.89 17.36
CA ARG A 211 6.31 -5.16 18.09
C ARG A 211 5.52 -3.88 18.35
N ARG A 212 6.21 -2.80 18.74
CA ARG A 212 5.58 -1.49 18.95
C ARG A 212 4.92 -0.99 17.66
N ARG A 213 5.61 -1.07 16.52
CA ARG A 213 5.08 -0.65 15.22
C ARG A 213 3.90 -1.52 14.78
N ASP A 214 3.98 -2.83 14.95
CA ASP A 214 2.86 -3.73 14.63
C ASP A 214 1.63 -3.43 15.50
N ALA A 215 1.82 -3.17 16.79
CA ALA A 215 0.73 -2.78 17.69
C ALA A 215 0.08 -1.45 17.28
N ILE A 216 0.89 -0.46 16.85
CA ILE A 216 0.37 0.79 16.28
C ILE A 216 -0.42 0.51 15.00
N ASP A 217 0.13 -0.30 14.09
CA ASP A 217 -0.51 -0.64 12.80
C ASP A 217 -1.85 -1.37 12.98
N GLN A 218 -1.94 -2.28 13.94
CA GLN A 218 -3.16 -3.03 14.25
C GLN A 218 -4.18 -2.21 15.05
N GLY A 219 -3.71 -1.31 15.92
CA GLY A 219 -4.53 -0.49 16.81
C GLY A 219 -5.10 0.78 16.17
N ARG A 220 -4.81 1.06 14.89
CA ARG A 220 -5.28 2.28 14.22
C ARG A 220 -6.82 2.34 14.18
N ALA A 221 -7.36 3.54 14.44
CA ALA A 221 -8.79 3.80 14.28
C ALA A 221 -9.25 3.69 12.81
N THR A 222 -8.41 4.15 11.88
CA THR A 222 -8.69 4.15 10.44
C THR A 222 -7.75 3.19 9.72
N ALA A 223 -8.32 2.25 8.94
CA ALA A 223 -7.66 1.12 8.27
C ALA A 223 -6.50 0.46 9.07
N PRO A 224 -6.86 -0.25 10.15
CA PRO A 224 -5.90 -1.07 10.87
C PRO A 224 -5.37 -2.21 9.98
N LEU A 225 -4.15 -2.67 10.27
CA LEU A 225 -3.60 -3.90 9.69
C LEU A 225 -4.51 -5.07 10.05
N ARG A 226 -5.20 -5.62 9.05
CA ARG A 226 -6.08 -6.78 9.18
C ARG A 226 -5.98 -7.65 7.92
N ARG A 227 -6.24 -8.95 8.08
CA ARG A 227 -6.39 -9.85 6.94
C ARG A 227 -7.67 -9.49 6.19
N ALA A 228 -7.55 -9.25 4.89
CA ALA A 228 -8.71 -8.96 4.05
C ALA A 228 -9.55 -10.22 3.83
N GLY A 229 -10.87 -10.04 3.67
CA GLY A 229 -11.73 -11.13 3.22
C GLY A 229 -11.25 -11.67 1.87
N GLY A 230 -11.04 -12.99 1.80
CA GLY A 230 -10.52 -13.67 0.61
C GLY A 230 -9.02 -13.55 0.39
N ALA A 231 -8.25 -12.98 1.35
CA ALA A 231 -6.80 -12.97 1.26
C ALA A 231 -6.21 -14.38 1.42
N VAL A 232 -5.16 -14.68 0.64
CA VAL A 232 -4.35 -15.88 0.80
C VAL A 232 -3.24 -15.59 1.81
N ASP A 233 -3.20 -16.38 2.88
CA ASP A 233 -2.17 -16.26 3.91
C ASP A 233 -0.88 -16.98 3.47
N VAL A 234 0.25 -16.28 3.55
CA VAL A 234 1.57 -16.80 3.19
C VAL A 234 2.53 -16.56 4.35
N ASP A 235 2.82 -17.62 5.12
CA ASP A 235 3.89 -17.62 6.12
C ASP A 235 5.23 -17.96 5.46
N THR A 236 6.21 -17.07 5.61
CA THR A 236 7.58 -17.19 5.05
C THR A 236 8.64 -17.44 6.12
N SER A 237 8.26 -17.91 7.31
CA SER A 237 9.18 -18.16 8.43
C SER A 237 10.26 -19.18 8.11
N GLY A 238 9.92 -20.22 7.34
CA GLY A 238 10.82 -21.30 6.96
C GLY A 238 11.40 -21.18 5.54
N ASP A 239 11.01 -20.15 4.80
CA ASP A 239 11.36 -20.01 3.40
C ASP A 239 12.65 -19.20 3.23
N ASP A 240 13.48 -19.61 2.27
CA ASP A 240 14.40 -18.69 1.62
C ASP A 240 13.64 -17.70 0.72
N LEU A 241 14.33 -16.66 0.26
CA LEU A 241 13.71 -15.57 -0.49
C LEU A 241 13.09 -16.05 -1.81
N GLU A 242 13.78 -16.88 -2.59
CA GLU A 242 13.28 -17.36 -3.88
C GLU A 242 12.07 -18.27 -3.72
N THR A 243 12.08 -19.15 -2.72
CA THR A 243 10.94 -20.00 -2.38
C THR A 243 9.71 -19.17 -2.03
N ALA A 244 9.88 -18.13 -1.21
CA ALA A 244 8.80 -17.22 -0.85
C ALA A 244 8.25 -16.46 -2.08
N ILE A 245 9.14 -16.00 -2.98
CA ILE A 245 8.77 -15.32 -4.23
C ILE A 245 7.95 -16.26 -5.14
N GLU A 246 8.42 -17.48 -5.39
CA GLU A 246 7.74 -18.44 -6.27
C GLU A 246 6.37 -18.86 -5.71
N ARG A 247 6.23 -18.99 -4.39
CA ARG A 247 4.91 -19.23 -3.76
C ARG A 247 3.93 -18.09 -4.04
N VAL A 248 4.37 -16.85 -3.85
CA VAL A 248 3.53 -15.67 -4.11
C VAL A 248 3.18 -15.56 -5.60
N LEU A 249 4.13 -15.80 -6.50
CA LEU A 249 3.89 -15.82 -7.94
C LEU A 249 2.90 -16.89 -8.37
N ALA A 250 2.98 -18.09 -7.80
CA ALA A 250 2.04 -19.16 -8.11
C ALA A 250 0.59 -18.75 -7.77
N ILE A 251 0.41 -18.08 -6.62
CA ILE A 251 -0.89 -17.51 -6.22
C ILE A 251 -1.36 -16.45 -7.22
N VAL A 252 -0.49 -15.53 -7.62
CA VAL A 252 -0.82 -14.46 -8.57
C VAL A 252 -1.15 -15.02 -9.96
N ARG A 253 -0.35 -15.95 -10.48
CA ARG A 253 -0.56 -16.59 -11.79
C ARG A 253 -1.90 -17.32 -11.83
N ARG A 254 -2.26 -18.03 -10.76
CA ARG A 254 -3.58 -18.66 -10.64
C ARG A 254 -4.71 -17.63 -10.73
N ALA A 255 -4.61 -16.53 -9.99
CA ALA A 255 -5.62 -15.48 -10.03
C ALA A 255 -5.74 -14.82 -11.42
N LEU A 256 -4.62 -14.65 -12.12
CA LEU A 256 -4.60 -14.16 -13.51
C LEU A 256 -5.28 -15.14 -14.48
N CYS A 257 -5.09 -16.44 -14.33
CA CYS A 257 -5.77 -17.46 -15.14
C CYS A 257 -7.27 -17.52 -14.86
N ASP A 258 -7.67 -17.34 -13.60
CA ASP A 258 -9.07 -17.41 -13.15
C ASP A 258 -9.86 -16.12 -13.47
N SER A 259 -9.19 -15.06 -13.92
CA SER A 259 -9.82 -13.79 -14.32
C SER A 259 -9.93 -13.74 -15.84
N PRO A 260 -11.14 -13.66 -16.44
CA PRO A 260 -11.25 -13.47 -17.88
C PRO A 260 -10.51 -12.19 -18.28
N ALA A 261 -9.66 -12.27 -19.30
CA ALA A 261 -8.98 -11.11 -19.85
C ALA A 261 -10.05 -10.10 -20.30
N SER A 262 -10.08 -8.92 -19.67
CA SER A 262 -10.78 -7.76 -20.21
C SER A 262 -9.98 -7.22 -21.40
N ASP A 263 -9.92 -8.00 -22.48
CA ASP A 263 -9.49 -7.52 -23.79
C ASP A 263 -10.58 -6.60 -24.34
N GLY A 264 -10.60 -5.38 -23.82
CA GLY A 264 -11.46 -4.27 -24.22
C GLY A 264 -10.64 -3.04 -24.63
N ARG A 265 -9.36 -3.20 -24.98
CA ARG A 265 -8.57 -2.13 -25.62
C ARG A 265 -8.39 -2.48 -27.09
N SER A 266 -9.43 -2.20 -27.87
CA SER A 266 -9.29 -2.00 -29.32
C SER A 266 -8.31 -0.84 -29.55
N ALA A 267 -7.24 -1.13 -30.27
CA ALA A 267 -6.65 -0.18 -31.22
C ALA A 267 -7.02 -0.70 -32.62
#